data_AF-A0ABD5Z363-F1
#
_entry.id   AF-A0ABD5Z363-F1
#
_cell.length_a   1.000
_cell.length_b   1.000
_cell.length_c   1.000
_cell.angle_alpha   90.00
_cell.angle_beta   90.00
_cell.angle_gamma   90.00
#
_symmetry.space_group_name_H-M   'P 1'
#
loop_
_entity.id
_entity.type
_entity.pdbx_description
1 polymer ?
#
loop_
_entity_poly.entity_id
_entity_poly.type
_entity_poly.pdbx_seq_one_letter_code
_entity_poly.pdbx_strand_id
1 'polypeptide(L)'
;MSTQQKLPVGDTSVPTSNQRERDVVFTARGSADATEAAWRVGALIGYESMNYRPPERFDVDFVDWPFSKLKKQTVPDVEGAWREHLKTVRSEKPRYAVAPDADEVTGDWEWVLDRAADLEEYAETVIVVPKIVHPRDVPARYRVGLPCQERYGPSPHPWTAYRDCPEVHLLGGSPVKQAQARKYGVPVESADTTSPLTAANWMGYFDGSGWTKLPGGRSDYYECVRRSYSNLRFALNPDRSVWSPRARNAQHDHAAEWRESNEDADCWGPDEEAPSRFYEMYA
;
A
#
# COMPACT_ATOMS: atom_id res chain seq x y z
N MET A 1 25.15 47.66 18.25
CA MET A 1 24.44 46.60 19.00
C MET A 1 23.44 45.98 18.03
N SER A 2 23.75 44.80 17.50
CA SER A 2 22.89 44.09 16.55
C SER A 2 22.25 42.90 17.27
N THR A 3 20.94 42.96 17.42
CA THR A 3 20.13 41.98 18.12
C THR A 3 19.95 40.76 17.21
N GLN A 4 20.67 39.67 17.49
CA GLN A 4 20.39 38.37 16.91
C GLN A 4 19.04 37.87 17.43
N GLN A 5 18.02 37.89 16.58
CA GLN A 5 16.80 37.13 16.80
C GLN A 5 17.10 35.65 16.48
N LYS A 6 17.16 34.82 17.52
CA LYS A 6 17.10 33.36 17.38
C LYS A 6 15.73 32.98 16.84
N LEU A 7 15.71 32.32 15.68
CA LEU A 7 14.53 31.63 15.16
C LEU A 7 14.17 30.45 16.08
N PRO A 8 12.87 30.15 16.27
CA PRO A 8 12.44 29.05 17.12
C PRO A 8 12.82 27.70 16.51
N VAL A 9 13.35 26.82 17.35
CA VAL A 9 13.52 25.39 17.09
C VAL A 9 12.12 24.77 17.20
N GLY A 10 11.54 24.36 16.06
CA GLY A 10 10.21 23.77 16.01
C GLY A 10 10.03 22.92 14.75
N ASP A 11 9.95 21.61 14.98
CA ASP A 11 9.43 20.50 14.16
C ASP A 11 9.89 20.36 12.68
N THR A 12 10.70 19.34 12.42
CA THR A 12 11.27 18.99 11.11
C THR A 12 10.61 17.79 10.43
N SER A 13 9.37 17.40 10.76
CA SER A 13 8.88 16.06 10.33
C SER A 13 7.57 15.94 9.55
N VAL A 14 6.94 17.02 9.09
CA VAL A 14 5.80 16.88 8.17
C VAL A 14 5.81 17.95 7.08
N PRO A 15 6.12 17.60 5.82
CA PRO A 15 5.89 18.48 4.69
C PRO A 15 4.40 18.83 4.59
N THR A 16 4.09 20.12 4.46
CA THR A 16 2.78 20.63 4.11
C THR A 16 2.21 19.86 2.91
N SER A 17 0.91 19.57 2.96
CA SER A 17 0.16 18.48 2.30
C SER A 17 0.38 18.16 0.81
N ASN A 18 1.15 18.94 0.04
CA ASN A 18 1.41 18.67 -1.38
C ASN A 18 2.78 18.02 -1.66
N GLN A 19 3.56 17.67 -0.63
CA GLN A 19 4.92 17.10 -0.77
C GLN A 19 5.15 15.76 -0.07
N ARG A 20 4.10 15.13 0.47
CA ARG A 20 4.23 13.78 1.07
C ARG A 20 4.49 12.74 0.00
N GLU A 21 5.41 11.82 0.25
CA GLU A 21 5.67 10.70 -0.64
C GLU A 21 4.38 9.96 -0.99
N ARG A 22 4.17 9.68 -2.28
CA ARG A 22 3.10 8.80 -2.77
C ARG A 22 3.40 7.37 -2.37
N ASP A 23 2.41 6.72 -1.80
CA ASP A 23 2.59 5.40 -1.22
C ASP A 23 2.68 4.32 -2.30
N VAL A 24 3.57 3.36 -2.07
CA VAL A 24 3.67 2.15 -2.88
C VAL A 24 3.38 0.96 -1.98
N VAL A 25 2.36 0.19 -2.33
CA VAL A 25 1.91 -0.97 -1.58
C VAL A 25 2.42 -2.25 -2.23
N PHE A 26 3.05 -3.10 -1.43
CA PHE A 26 3.32 -4.49 -1.75
C PHE A 26 2.12 -5.34 -1.34
N THR A 27 1.46 -5.98 -2.31
CA THR A 27 0.34 -6.88 -2.03
C THR A 27 0.86 -8.30 -1.83
N ALA A 28 0.95 -8.73 -0.58
CA ALA A 28 1.49 -10.02 -0.17
C ALA A 28 0.69 -11.21 -0.66
N ARG A 29 1.39 -12.33 -0.83
CA ARG A 29 0.82 -13.66 -1.17
C ARG A 29 1.33 -14.76 -0.24
N GLY A 30 1.56 -14.42 1.03
CA GLY A 30 2.02 -15.35 2.07
C GLY A 30 3.53 -15.60 2.16
N SER A 31 4.37 -14.95 1.35
CA SER A 31 5.84 -15.06 1.47
C SER A 31 6.40 -14.05 2.47
N ALA A 32 6.96 -14.53 3.58
CA ALA A 32 7.59 -13.70 4.61
C ALA A 32 8.80 -12.91 4.06
N ASP A 33 9.69 -13.57 3.34
CA ASP A 33 10.92 -12.97 2.80
C ASP A 33 10.61 -11.93 1.71
N ALA A 34 9.62 -12.17 0.84
CA ALA A 34 9.23 -11.20 -0.17
C ALA A 34 8.58 -9.95 0.47
N THR A 35 7.79 -10.18 1.52
CA THR A 35 7.20 -9.10 2.34
C THR A 35 8.32 -8.28 2.97
N GLU A 36 9.30 -8.94 3.59
CA GLU A 36 10.45 -8.26 4.21
C GLU A 36 11.27 -7.47 3.18
N ALA A 37 11.54 -8.06 2.00
CA ALA A 37 12.31 -7.40 0.95
C ALA A 37 11.66 -6.10 0.44
N ALA A 38 10.33 -6.08 0.31
CA ALA A 38 9.58 -4.89 -0.07
C ALA A 38 9.45 -3.91 1.10
N TRP A 39 9.11 -4.41 2.29
CA TRP A 39 8.98 -3.62 3.50
C TRP A 39 10.27 -2.87 3.80
N ARG A 40 11.44 -3.53 3.80
CA ARG A 40 12.75 -2.89 4.10
C ARG A 40 13.10 -1.72 3.19
N VAL A 41 12.55 -1.67 1.97
CA VAL A 41 12.75 -0.53 1.05
C VAL A 41 11.63 0.51 1.12
N GLY A 42 10.80 0.47 2.16
CA GLY A 42 9.79 1.50 2.43
C GLY A 42 8.46 1.31 1.70
N ALA A 43 8.21 0.15 1.10
CA ALA A 43 6.85 -0.16 0.65
C ALA A 43 5.94 -0.39 1.85
N LEU A 44 4.68 0.02 1.72
CA LEU A 44 3.60 -0.36 2.61
C LEU A 44 3.20 -1.81 2.36
N ILE A 45 2.64 -2.49 3.35
CA ILE A 45 2.30 -3.91 3.25
C ILE A 45 0.78 -4.06 3.19
N GLY A 46 0.32 -4.82 2.21
CA GLY A 46 -1.09 -5.13 2.09
C GLY A 46 -1.36 -6.53 1.59
N TYR A 47 -2.62 -6.94 1.58
CA TYR A 47 -3.05 -8.20 0.99
C TYR A 47 -4.54 -8.16 0.62
N GLU A 48 -4.95 -9.10 -0.23
CA GLU A 48 -6.36 -9.34 -0.51
C GLU A 48 -7.03 -9.99 0.69
N SER A 49 -8.11 -9.39 1.20
CA SER A 49 -8.95 -10.03 2.22
C SER A 49 -9.37 -11.43 1.75
N MET A 50 -9.30 -12.43 2.64
CA MET A 50 -9.42 -13.86 2.31
C MET A 50 -8.22 -14.50 1.58
N ASN A 51 -7.08 -13.82 1.52
CA ASN A 51 -5.79 -14.42 1.19
C ASN A 51 -4.93 -14.60 2.45
N TYR A 52 -3.77 -15.25 2.31
CA TYR A 52 -2.83 -15.41 3.41
C TYR A 52 -2.33 -14.04 3.89
N ARG A 53 -2.60 -13.73 5.17
CA ARG A 53 -2.10 -12.54 5.85
C ARG A 53 -0.55 -12.54 5.82
N PRO A 54 0.10 -11.39 5.64
CA PRO A 54 1.53 -11.24 5.93
C PRO A 54 1.87 -11.71 7.37
N PRO A 55 3.13 -12.08 7.64
CA PRO A 55 3.57 -12.40 9.00
C PRO A 55 3.21 -11.30 10.02
N GLU A 56 2.87 -11.70 11.25
CA GLU A 56 2.38 -10.79 12.32
C GLU A 56 3.32 -9.63 12.63
N ARG A 57 4.64 -9.81 12.45
CA ARG A 57 5.64 -8.76 12.65
C ARG A 57 5.54 -7.57 11.69
N PHE A 58 4.69 -7.64 10.66
CA PHE A 58 4.45 -6.55 9.73
C PHE A 58 3.05 -5.99 9.93
N ASP A 59 2.97 -4.68 10.10
CA ASP A 59 1.72 -3.95 10.07
C ASP A 59 1.09 -4.05 8.68
N VAL A 60 -0.24 -4.16 8.64
CA VAL A 60 -1.01 -4.19 7.40
C VAL A 60 -1.55 -2.79 7.13
N ASP A 61 -0.99 -2.13 6.13
CA ASP A 61 -1.40 -0.81 5.67
C ASP A 61 -2.52 -0.86 4.63
N PHE A 62 -2.74 -2.00 3.96
CA PHE A 62 -3.67 -2.09 2.84
C PHE A 62 -4.44 -3.42 2.79
N VAL A 63 -5.76 -3.34 2.70
CA VAL A 63 -6.64 -4.51 2.54
C VAL A 63 -7.46 -4.37 1.26
N ASP A 64 -7.21 -5.27 0.30
CA ASP A 64 -7.94 -5.32 -0.97
C ASP A 64 -9.21 -6.17 -0.86
N TRP A 65 -10.19 -5.87 -1.70
CA TRP A 65 -11.41 -6.66 -1.85
C TRP A 65 -11.12 -8.03 -2.51
N PRO A 66 -11.78 -9.15 -2.13
CA PRO A 66 -11.47 -10.51 -2.60
C PRO A 66 -11.82 -10.82 -4.07
N PHE A 67 -11.50 -9.94 -5.02
CA PHE A 67 -11.82 -10.11 -6.44
C PHE A 67 -11.40 -11.47 -6.98
N SER A 68 -10.21 -11.93 -6.60
CA SER A 68 -9.68 -13.19 -7.10
C SER A 68 -10.49 -14.40 -6.63
N LYS A 69 -11.12 -14.31 -5.46
CA LYS A 69 -11.92 -15.37 -4.83
C LYS A 69 -13.34 -15.41 -5.37
N LEU A 70 -13.96 -14.26 -5.52
CA LEU A 70 -15.29 -14.13 -6.15
C LEU A 70 -15.27 -14.64 -7.58
N LYS A 71 -14.27 -14.24 -8.38
CA LYS A 71 -14.14 -14.70 -9.78
C LYS A 71 -13.89 -16.21 -9.89
N LYS A 72 -13.21 -16.81 -8.91
CA LYS A 72 -12.97 -18.26 -8.86
C LYS A 72 -14.13 -19.03 -8.21
N GLN A 73 -15.19 -18.34 -7.77
CA GLN A 73 -16.31 -18.93 -7.03
C GLN A 73 -15.83 -19.73 -5.80
N THR A 74 -14.75 -19.29 -5.16
CA THR A 74 -14.24 -19.91 -3.92
C THR A 74 -14.91 -19.36 -2.67
N VAL A 75 -15.91 -18.48 -2.85
CA VAL A 75 -16.76 -17.88 -1.82
C VAL A 75 -18.21 -18.03 -2.30
N PRO A 76 -19.16 -18.39 -1.42
CA PRO A 76 -20.52 -18.74 -1.85
C PRO A 76 -21.31 -17.55 -2.42
N ASP A 77 -21.12 -16.34 -1.89
CA ASP A 77 -21.82 -15.13 -2.31
C ASP A 77 -21.03 -13.85 -1.98
N VAL A 78 -21.48 -12.72 -2.53
CA VAL A 78 -20.89 -11.39 -2.32
C VAL A 78 -21.06 -10.94 -0.88
N GLU A 79 -22.19 -11.23 -0.25
CA GLU A 79 -22.46 -10.82 1.13
C GLU A 79 -21.56 -11.56 2.15
N GLY A 80 -21.24 -12.82 1.90
CA GLY A 80 -20.25 -13.59 2.65
C GLY A 80 -18.84 -13.06 2.47
N ALA A 81 -18.45 -12.75 1.22
CA ALA A 81 -17.18 -12.08 0.96
C ALA A 81 -17.10 -10.72 1.67
N TRP A 82 -18.20 -9.98 1.70
CA TRP A 82 -18.29 -8.70 2.42
C TRP A 82 -18.05 -8.84 3.91
N ARG A 83 -18.74 -9.78 4.56
CA ARG A 83 -18.59 -10.00 6.00
C ARG A 83 -17.15 -10.36 6.37
N GLU A 84 -16.47 -11.20 5.58
CA GLU A 84 -15.08 -11.54 5.83
C GLU A 84 -14.12 -10.39 5.52
N HIS A 85 -14.39 -9.59 4.49
CA HIS A 85 -13.63 -8.39 4.18
C HIS A 85 -13.73 -7.35 5.31
N LEU A 86 -14.94 -6.99 5.74
CA LEU A 86 -15.16 -6.03 6.83
C LEU A 86 -14.53 -6.52 8.14
N LYS A 87 -14.64 -7.81 8.45
CA LYS A 87 -13.96 -8.42 9.60
C LYS A 87 -12.44 -8.26 9.51
N THR A 88 -11.86 -8.45 8.32
CA THR A 88 -10.44 -8.27 8.08
C THR A 88 -10.04 -6.80 8.30
N VAL A 89 -10.74 -5.85 7.67
CA VAL A 89 -10.45 -4.42 7.81
C VAL A 89 -10.59 -3.97 9.27
N ARG A 90 -11.61 -4.44 9.99
CA ARG A 90 -11.79 -4.15 11.42
C ARG A 90 -10.64 -4.67 12.28
N SER A 91 -10.09 -5.83 11.95
CA SER A 91 -8.98 -6.44 12.68
C SER A 91 -7.65 -5.73 12.40
N GLU A 92 -7.38 -5.43 11.13
CA GLU A 92 -6.11 -4.85 10.71
C GLU A 92 -6.06 -3.32 10.91
N LYS A 93 -7.22 -2.66 10.94
CA LYS A 93 -7.35 -1.19 10.94
C LYS A 93 -6.39 -0.50 9.95
N PRO A 94 -6.44 -0.89 8.67
CA PRO A 94 -5.41 -0.52 7.71
C PRO A 94 -5.48 0.96 7.36
N ARG A 95 -4.37 1.51 6.86
CA ARG A 95 -4.38 2.85 6.25
C ARG A 95 -5.31 2.92 5.04
N TYR A 96 -5.37 1.84 4.27
CA TYR A 96 -6.14 1.74 3.04
C TYR A 96 -7.04 0.51 3.03
N ALA A 97 -8.31 0.68 2.68
CA ALA A 97 -9.23 -0.42 2.40
C ALA A 97 -9.95 -0.17 1.07
N VAL A 98 -10.10 -1.23 0.26
CA VAL A 98 -10.79 -1.15 -1.04
C VAL A 98 -12.23 -1.60 -0.86
N ALA A 99 -13.18 -0.71 -1.15
CA ALA A 99 -14.59 -1.06 -1.19
C ALA A 99 -14.87 -2.04 -2.33
N PRO A 100 -15.94 -2.84 -2.25
CA PRO A 100 -16.38 -3.67 -3.37
C PRO A 100 -16.54 -2.85 -4.66
N ASP A 101 -16.20 -3.42 -5.82
CA ASP A 101 -16.54 -2.80 -7.11
C ASP A 101 -18.06 -2.75 -7.26
N ALA A 102 -18.58 -1.77 -8.01
CA ALA A 102 -19.95 -1.80 -8.50
C ALA A 102 -19.97 -2.56 -9.84
N ASP A 103 -20.43 -3.81 -9.84
CA ASP A 103 -20.60 -4.59 -11.06
C ASP A 103 -21.92 -5.38 -11.03
N GLU A 104 -22.22 -6.10 -12.12
CA GLU A 104 -23.46 -6.88 -12.23
C GLU A 104 -23.59 -7.97 -11.13
N VAL A 105 -22.49 -8.33 -10.48
CA VAL A 105 -22.40 -9.40 -9.47
C VAL A 105 -22.51 -8.83 -8.06
N THR A 106 -21.87 -7.68 -7.78
CA THR A 106 -21.71 -7.14 -6.43
C THR A 106 -22.84 -6.26 -5.95
N GLY A 107 -23.53 -5.54 -6.84
CA GLY A 107 -24.64 -4.65 -6.48
C GLY A 107 -24.63 -3.34 -7.24
N ASP A 108 -25.61 -2.49 -6.93
CA ASP A 108 -25.69 -1.15 -7.50
C ASP A 108 -24.73 -0.16 -6.80
N TRP A 109 -24.73 1.08 -7.28
CA TRP A 109 -23.86 2.13 -6.77
C TRP A 109 -24.16 2.52 -5.32
N GLU A 110 -25.43 2.51 -4.91
CA GLU A 110 -25.81 2.85 -3.53
C GLU A 110 -25.28 1.80 -2.56
N TRP A 111 -25.42 0.52 -2.93
CA TRP A 111 -24.86 -0.58 -2.14
C TRP A 111 -23.35 -0.44 -1.93
N VAL A 112 -22.58 -0.08 -2.97
CA VAL A 112 -21.13 0.14 -2.81
C VAL A 112 -20.81 1.29 -1.86
N LEU A 113 -21.60 2.38 -1.91
CA LEU A 113 -21.38 3.54 -1.05
C LEU A 113 -21.70 3.26 0.43
N ASP A 114 -22.73 2.46 0.71
CA ASP A 114 -23.05 2.01 2.07
C ASP A 114 -21.90 1.17 2.64
N ARG A 115 -21.35 0.26 1.83
CA ARG A 115 -20.21 -0.59 2.23
C ARG A 115 -18.93 0.22 2.38
N ALA A 116 -18.70 1.20 1.51
CA ALA A 116 -17.60 2.13 1.68
C ALA A 116 -17.70 2.90 3.00
N ALA A 117 -18.91 3.28 3.44
CA ALA A 117 -19.12 3.97 4.72
C ALA A 117 -18.82 3.06 5.92
N ASP A 118 -19.17 1.77 5.86
CA ASP A 118 -18.80 0.80 6.90
C ASP A 118 -17.28 0.68 7.08
N LEU A 119 -16.49 0.83 5.99
CA LEU A 119 -15.03 0.78 6.07
C LEU A 119 -14.42 2.04 6.70
N GLU A 120 -15.09 3.20 6.62
CA GLU A 120 -14.57 4.48 7.16
C GLU A 120 -14.36 4.43 8.68
N GLU A 121 -15.07 3.55 9.40
CA GLU A 121 -14.88 3.39 10.85
C GLU A 121 -13.50 2.78 11.19
N TYR A 122 -12.93 1.99 10.27
CA TYR A 122 -11.77 1.15 10.55
C TYR A 122 -10.54 1.46 9.68
N ALA A 123 -10.72 2.13 8.54
CA ALA A 123 -9.64 2.46 7.63
C ALA A 123 -9.43 3.98 7.53
N GLU A 124 -8.16 4.40 7.44
CA GLU A 124 -7.82 5.83 7.35
C GLU A 124 -8.25 6.44 5.99
N THR A 125 -8.26 5.63 4.93
CA THR A 125 -8.71 6.01 3.59
C THR A 125 -9.39 4.84 2.91
N VAL A 126 -10.64 5.04 2.50
CA VAL A 126 -11.39 4.06 1.69
C VAL A 126 -11.23 4.38 0.21
N ILE A 127 -10.87 3.35 -0.57
CA ILE A 127 -10.71 3.42 -2.02
C ILE A 127 -11.97 2.86 -2.67
N VAL A 128 -12.61 3.65 -3.53
CA VAL A 128 -13.82 3.26 -4.27
C VAL A 128 -13.53 3.26 -5.77
N VAL A 129 -13.90 2.17 -6.46
CA VAL A 129 -13.62 2.00 -7.88
C VAL A 129 -14.88 2.33 -8.71
N PRO A 130 -14.86 3.40 -9.53
CA PRO A 130 -16.01 3.83 -10.30
C PRO A 130 -16.14 2.99 -11.58
N LYS A 131 -16.79 1.83 -11.48
CA LYS A 131 -16.99 0.92 -12.62
C LYS A 131 -18.24 1.25 -13.46
N ILE A 132 -19.28 1.80 -12.84
CA ILE A 132 -20.58 2.10 -13.48
C ILE A 132 -20.98 3.58 -13.42
N VAL A 133 -20.20 4.41 -12.72
CA VAL A 133 -20.41 5.86 -12.56
C VAL A 133 -19.18 6.62 -13.02
N HIS A 134 -19.29 7.92 -13.33
CA HIS A 134 -18.10 8.68 -13.69
C HIS A 134 -17.16 8.82 -12.48
N PRO A 135 -15.82 8.82 -12.64
CA PRO A 135 -14.89 8.95 -11.51
C PRO A 135 -15.08 10.20 -10.63
N ARG A 136 -15.69 11.25 -11.18
CA ARG A 136 -16.03 12.49 -10.46
C ARG A 136 -17.27 12.38 -9.57
N ASP A 137 -18.06 11.32 -9.75
CA ASP A 137 -19.27 11.05 -8.96
C ASP A 137 -18.96 10.26 -7.68
N VAL A 138 -17.71 9.77 -7.54
CA VAL A 138 -17.22 9.22 -6.28
C VAL A 138 -17.18 10.33 -5.22
N PRO A 139 -17.84 10.17 -4.06
CA PRO A 139 -17.80 11.17 -2.99
C PRO A 139 -16.38 11.58 -2.61
N ALA A 140 -16.12 12.88 -2.46
CA ALA A 140 -14.77 13.43 -2.26
C ALA A 140 -14.04 12.96 -0.99
N ARG A 141 -14.77 12.35 -0.04
CA ARG A 141 -14.18 11.72 1.16
C ARG A 141 -13.50 10.37 0.87
N TYR A 142 -13.81 9.75 -0.27
CA TYR A 142 -13.19 8.51 -0.73
C TYR A 142 -12.09 8.82 -1.75
N ARG A 143 -11.05 7.99 -1.74
CA ARG A 143 -10.02 8.01 -2.79
C ARG A 143 -10.52 7.22 -3.99
N VAL A 144 -10.29 7.74 -5.20
CA VAL A 144 -10.76 7.08 -6.43
C VAL A 144 -9.78 5.99 -6.83
N GLY A 145 -10.27 4.75 -6.99
CA GLY A 145 -9.49 3.64 -7.52
C GLY A 145 -9.44 3.66 -9.06
N LEU A 146 -8.24 3.64 -9.65
CA LEU A 146 -8.02 3.51 -11.08
C LEU A 146 -7.45 2.11 -11.41
N PRO A 147 -8.24 1.19 -11.99
CA PRO A 147 -7.77 -0.12 -12.40
C PRO A 147 -6.67 -0.04 -13.47
N CYS A 148 -5.49 -0.52 -13.12
CA CYS A 148 -4.33 -0.59 -14.02
C CYS A 148 -4.10 -2.01 -14.57
N GLN A 149 -4.95 -2.97 -14.22
CA GLN A 149 -4.87 -4.36 -14.69
C GLN A 149 -6.11 -4.78 -15.49
N GLU A 150 -5.90 -5.27 -16.72
CA GLU A 150 -7.02 -5.68 -17.60
C GLU A 150 -7.64 -7.03 -17.20
N ARG A 151 -6.92 -7.86 -16.43
CA ARG A 151 -7.37 -9.22 -16.04
C ARG A 151 -8.67 -9.24 -15.23
N TYR A 152 -8.93 -8.16 -14.49
CA TYR A 152 -10.09 -8.01 -13.61
C TYR A 152 -11.14 -7.06 -14.20
N GLY A 153 -11.11 -6.87 -15.53
CA GLY A 153 -11.96 -5.97 -16.29
C GLY A 153 -11.21 -4.70 -16.68
N PRO A 154 -11.37 -4.21 -17.92
CA PRO A 154 -10.79 -2.93 -18.32
C PRO A 154 -11.34 -1.81 -17.43
N SER A 155 -10.57 -0.73 -17.27
CA SER A 155 -11.17 0.49 -16.72
C SER A 155 -12.23 0.96 -17.71
N PRO A 156 -13.51 1.13 -17.29
CA PRO A 156 -14.57 1.56 -18.19
C PRO A 156 -14.39 3.02 -18.63
N HIS A 157 -13.52 3.76 -17.96
CA HIS A 157 -13.25 5.17 -18.23
C HIS A 157 -11.82 5.37 -18.73
N PRO A 158 -11.59 6.28 -19.69
CA PRO A 158 -10.25 6.68 -20.08
C PRO A 158 -9.54 7.34 -18.89
N TRP A 159 -8.21 7.24 -18.80
CA TRP A 159 -7.45 7.84 -17.70
C TRP A 159 -7.66 9.35 -17.56
N THR A 160 -7.99 10.04 -18.65
CA THR A 160 -8.30 11.47 -18.64
C THR A 160 -9.55 11.82 -17.83
N ALA A 161 -10.46 10.86 -17.61
CA ALA A 161 -11.65 11.04 -16.76
C ALA A 161 -11.31 11.21 -15.27
N TYR A 162 -10.10 10.81 -14.86
CA TYR A 162 -9.63 10.86 -13.46
C TYR A 162 -8.84 12.13 -13.13
N ARG A 163 -8.63 13.04 -14.09
CA ARG A 163 -7.82 14.27 -13.90
C ARG A 163 -8.38 15.20 -12.83
N ASP A 164 -9.70 15.26 -12.73
CA ASP A 164 -10.41 16.16 -11.83
C ASP A 164 -10.80 15.48 -10.50
N CYS A 165 -10.35 14.23 -10.28
CA CYS A 165 -10.50 13.56 -8.99
C CYS A 165 -9.51 14.18 -7.98
N PRO A 166 -9.85 14.32 -6.69
CA PRO A 166 -8.90 14.88 -5.72
C PRO A 166 -7.64 14.03 -5.55
N GLU A 167 -7.83 12.72 -5.37
CA GLU A 167 -6.75 11.75 -5.16
C GLU A 167 -7.09 10.42 -5.81
N VAL A 168 -6.09 9.78 -6.42
CA VAL A 168 -6.25 8.51 -7.13
C VAL A 168 -5.30 7.45 -6.60
N HIS A 169 -5.82 6.26 -6.34
CA HIS A 169 -5.05 5.04 -6.10
C HIS A 169 -4.97 4.20 -7.39
N LEU A 170 -3.78 3.78 -7.80
CA LEU A 170 -3.60 2.91 -8.96
C LEU A 170 -3.71 1.44 -8.56
N LEU A 171 -4.80 0.78 -8.96
CA LEU A 171 -5.10 -0.59 -8.58
C LEU A 171 -4.40 -1.63 -9.47
N GLY A 172 -3.48 -2.38 -8.89
CA GLY A 172 -2.75 -3.48 -9.53
C GLY A 172 -2.01 -3.10 -10.83
N GLY A 173 -1.74 -4.10 -11.67
CA GLY A 173 -1.09 -3.89 -12.96
C GLY A 173 0.45 -3.76 -12.87
N SER A 174 1.07 -3.39 -13.99
CA SER A 174 2.54 -3.26 -14.10
C SER A 174 3.00 -1.85 -13.70
N PRO A 175 4.10 -1.68 -12.96
CA PRO A 175 4.80 -0.40 -12.76
C PRO A 175 4.93 0.45 -14.01
N VAL A 176 5.20 -0.18 -15.16
CA VAL A 176 5.30 0.52 -16.46
C VAL A 176 3.97 1.19 -16.82
N LYS A 177 2.84 0.50 -16.62
CA LYS A 177 1.50 1.03 -16.91
C LYS A 177 1.09 2.07 -15.87
N GLN A 178 1.36 1.82 -14.60
CA GLN A 178 1.09 2.75 -13.51
C GLN A 178 1.82 4.09 -13.72
N ALA A 179 3.09 4.05 -14.11
CA ALA A 179 3.88 5.26 -14.40
C ALA A 179 3.31 6.09 -15.56
N GLN A 180 2.55 5.49 -16.47
CA GLN A 180 1.91 6.24 -17.54
C GLN A 180 0.72 7.07 -17.06
N ALA A 181 0.01 6.69 -15.98
CA ALA A 181 -1.17 7.42 -15.49
C ALA A 181 -0.86 8.92 -15.25
N ARG A 182 0.32 9.23 -14.70
CA ARG A 182 0.79 10.61 -14.49
C ARG A 182 0.94 11.41 -15.78
N LYS A 183 1.31 10.77 -16.90
CA LYS A 183 1.41 11.43 -18.22
C LYS A 183 0.07 11.95 -18.72
N TYR A 184 -1.03 11.40 -18.21
CA TYR A 184 -2.39 11.82 -18.53
C TYR A 184 -2.95 12.83 -17.51
N GLY A 185 -2.14 13.32 -16.58
CA GLY A 185 -2.56 14.31 -15.58
C GLY A 185 -3.38 13.73 -14.43
N VAL A 186 -3.31 12.42 -14.18
CA VAL A 186 -4.00 11.78 -13.07
C VAL A 186 -3.32 12.15 -11.74
N PRO A 187 -4.04 12.66 -10.73
CA PRO A 187 -3.50 13.02 -9.42
C PRO A 187 -3.31 11.77 -8.55
N VAL A 188 -2.27 11.00 -8.89
CA VAL A 188 -1.93 9.76 -8.20
C VAL A 188 -1.35 10.06 -6.83
N GLU A 189 -1.86 9.39 -5.79
CA GLU A 189 -1.36 9.49 -4.40
C GLU A 189 -0.88 8.14 -3.86
N SER A 190 -1.29 7.03 -4.47
CA SER A 190 -0.84 5.69 -4.07
C SER A 190 -0.98 4.67 -5.19
N ALA A 191 -0.27 3.55 -5.09
CA ALA A 191 -0.39 2.44 -6.03
C ALA A 191 -0.09 1.10 -5.35
N ASP A 192 -0.84 0.05 -5.68
CA ASP A 192 -0.53 -1.33 -5.30
C ASP A 192 -0.13 -2.17 -6.52
N THR A 193 0.73 -3.17 -6.33
CA THR A 193 1.01 -4.13 -7.41
C THR A 193 1.50 -5.46 -6.87
N THR A 194 1.28 -6.53 -7.64
CA THR A 194 1.93 -7.83 -7.43
C THR A 194 2.86 -8.23 -8.58
N SER A 195 2.97 -7.38 -9.61
CA SER A 195 3.75 -7.71 -10.80
C SER A 195 5.25 -7.89 -10.53
N PRO A 196 5.89 -7.20 -9.56
CA PRO A 196 7.29 -7.50 -9.22
C PRO A 196 7.52 -8.93 -8.76
N LEU A 197 6.57 -9.54 -8.03
CA LEU A 197 6.70 -10.94 -7.60
C LEU A 197 6.68 -11.90 -8.80
N THR A 198 5.86 -11.56 -9.80
CA THR A 198 5.77 -12.36 -11.03
C THR A 198 7.01 -12.22 -11.88
N ALA A 199 7.54 -11.00 -12.00
CA ALA A 199 8.78 -10.72 -12.74
C ALA A 199 10.01 -11.37 -12.07
N ALA A 200 10.07 -11.34 -10.74
CA ALA A 200 11.17 -11.92 -9.96
C ALA A 200 11.31 -13.43 -10.18
N ASN A 201 10.24 -14.18 -10.48
CA ASN A 201 10.33 -15.60 -10.86
C ASN A 201 11.20 -15.83 -12.11
N TRP A 202 11.38 -14.81 -12.93
CA TRP A 202 12.20 -14.83 -14.14
C TRP A 202 13.47 -13.99 -14.00
N MET A 203 13.87 -13.69 -12.76
CA MET A 203 14.98 -12.81 -12.39
C MET A 203 14.86 -11.40 -12.99
N GLY A 204 13.62 -10.98 -13.23
CA GLY A 204 13.27 -9.65 -13.70
C GLY A 204 12.99 -8.70 -12.55
N TYR A 205 13.44 -7.45 -12.67
CA TYR A 205 13.09 -6.37 -11.76
C TYR A 205 12.75 -5.09 -12.53
N PHE A 206 11.94 -4.22 -11.92
CA PHE A 206 11.61 -2.92 -12.48
C PHE A 206 12.74 -1.92 -12.17
N ASP A 207 13.35 -1.33 -13.19
CA ASP A 207 14.50 -0.41 -13.04
C ASP A 207 14.12 1.07 -12.86
N GLY A 208 12.82 1.37 -12.79
CA GLY A 208 12.29 2.74 -12.77
C GLY A 208 11.70 3.17 -14.12
N SER A 209 12.04 2.48 -15.21
CA SER A 209 11.55 2.75 -16.57
C SER A 209 10.92 1.53 -17.23
N GLY A 210 11.43 0.33 -16.94
CA GLY A 210 11.01 -0.91 -17.56
C GLY A 210 11.47 -2.14 -16.78
N TRP A 211 11.17 -3.32 -17.34
CA TRP A 211 11.63 -4.59 -16.79
C TRP A 211 13.01 -4.94 -17.34
N THR A 212 13.95 -5.26 -16.45
CA THR A 212 15.31 -5.71 -16.80
C THR A 212 15.72 -6.90 -15.94
N LYS A 213 16.88 -7.50 -16.19
CA LYS A 213 17.42 -8.64 -15.44
C LYS A 213 18.55 -8.23 -14.51
N LEU A 214 18.79 -9.02 -13.46
CA LEU A 214 19.97 -8.83 -12.61
C LEU A 214 21.27 -8.94 -13.43
N PRO A 215 22.28 -8.08 -13.17
CA PRO A 215 23.56 -8.15 -13.86
C PRO A 215 24.32 -9.43 -13.49
N GLY A 216 25.17 -9.90 -14.40
CA GLY A 216 26.11 -11.00 -14.18
C GLY A 216 25.47 -12.39 -14.04
N GLY A 217 24.24 -12.58 -14.50
CA GLY A 217 23.55 -13.87 -14.43
C GLY A 217 23.13 -14.28 -13.02
N ARG A 218 23.13 -13.35 -12.05
CA ARG A 218 22.67 -13.61 -10.69
C ARG A 218 21.20 -14.04 -10.69
N SER A 219 20.88 -14.97 -9.79
CA SER A 219 19.52 -15.47 -9.58
C SER A 219 19.12 -15.24 -8.12
N ASP A 220 18.64 -14.03 -7.85
CA ASP A 220 18.18 -13.63 -6.52
C ASP A 220 16.78 -13.01 -6.62
N TYR A 221 15.79 -13.82 -6.25
CA TYR A 221 14.38 -13.46 -6.30
C TYR A 221 14.08 -12.25 -5.39
N TYR A 222 14.60 -12.25 -4.16
CA TYR A 222 14.30 -11.21 -3.17
C TYR A 222 15.00 -9.90 -3.49
N GLU A 223 16.20 -9.94 -4.07
CA GLU A 223 16.86 -8.75 -4.62
C GLU A 223 16.04 -8.15 -5.78
N CYS A 224 15.39 -8.97 -6.61
CA CYS A 224 14.50 -8.46 -7.66
C CYS A 224 13.28 -7.74 -7.09
N VAL A 225 12.66 -8.30 -6.04
CA VAL A 225 11.55 -7.66 -5.32
C VAL A 225 12.03 -6.34 -4.71
N ARG A 226 13.13 -6.37 -3.94
CA ARG A 226 13.74 -5.21 -3.27
C ARG A 226 14.02 -4.07 -4.25
N ARG A 227 14.69 -4.36 -5.38
CA ARG A 227 14.97 -3.36 -6.42
C ARG A 227 13.71 -2.80 -7.04
N SER A 228 12.74 -3.65 -7.36
CA SER A 228 11.51 -3.23 -8.01
C SER A 228 10.72 -2.24 -7.15
N TYR A 229 10.53 -2.54 -5.86
CA TYR A 229 9.79 -1.63 -4.96
C TYR A 229 10.57 -0.37 -4.64
N SER A 230 11.90 -0.46 -4.46
CA SER A 230 12.74 0.72 -4.32
C SER A 230 12.59 1.65 -5.53
N ASN A 231 12.71 1.11 -6.74
CA ASN A 231 12.63 1.90 -7.96
C ASN A 231 11.21 2.40 -8.25
N LEU A 232 10.19 1.62 -7.89
CA LEU A 232 8.79 2.04 -8.02
C LEU A 232 8.49 3.25 -7.12
N ARG A 233 8.99 3.28 -5.88
CA ARG A 233 8.88 4.44 -5.00
C ARG A 233 9.45 5.70 -5.65
N PHE A 234 10.65 5.64 -6.23
CA PHE A 234 11.24 6.78 -6.92
C PHE A 234 10.49 7.14 -8.22
N ALA A 235 10.07 6.15 -9.01
CA ALA A 235 9.35 6.38 -10.26
C ALA A 235 7.96 7.01 -10.04
N LEU A 236 7.31 6.70 -8.93
CA LEU A 236 6.04 7.31 -8.53
C LEU A 236 6.25 8.71 -7.91
N ASN A 237 7.44 8.99 -7.38
CA ASN A 237 7.78 10.23 -6.66
C ASN A 237 8.90 11.06 -7.33
N PRO A 238 8.89 11.33 -8.64
CA PRO A 238 9.98 12.10 -9.28
C PRO A 238 9.98 13.58 -8.87
N ASP A 239 8.86 14.06 -8.36
CA ASP A 239 8.58 15.44 -7.93
C ASP A 239 8.43 15.56 -6.40
N ARG A 240 8.72 14.51 -5.64
CA ARG A 240 8.55 14.49 -4.17
C ARG A 240 9.78 13.89 -3.48
N SER A 241 10.01 14.30 -2.23
CA SER A 241 11.03 13.68 -1.40
C SER A 241 10.58 12.27 -1.01
N VAL A 242 11.45 11.28 -1.23
CA VAL A 242 11.25 9.90 -0.81
C VAL A 242 11.92 9.71 0.55
N TRP A 243 11.16 9.29 1.55
CA TRP A 243 11.68 9.11 2.90
C TRP A 243 12.55 7.84 3.01
N SER A 244 13.55 7.89 3.88
CA SER A 244 14.44 6.75 4.12
C SER A 244 13.84 5.79 5.14
N PRO A 245 13.61 4.50 4.79
CA PRO A 245 13.07 3.53 5.73
C PRO A 245 14.04 3.15 6.86
N ARG A 246 15.27 3.67 6.86
CA ARG A 246 16.33 3.27 7.79
C ARG A 246 15.95 3.48 9.25
N ALA A 247 15.30 4.59 9.60
CA ALA A 247 14.92 4.89 10.98
C ALA A 247 13.88 3.87 11.49
N ARG A 248 12.81 3.65 10.72
CA ARG A 248 11.81 2.61 11.02
C ARG A 248 12.46 1.23 11.08
N ASN A 249 13.23 0.85 10.07
CA ASN A 249 13.90 -0.46 10.05
C ASN A 249 14.79 -0.65 11.29
N ALA A 250 15.55 0.37 11.70
CA ALA A 250 16.40 0.30 12.89
C ALA A 250 15.61 0.13 14.19
N GLN A 251 14.43 0.75 14.30
CA GLN A 251 13.54 0.57 15.45
C GLN A 251 12.99 -0.85 15.51
N HIS A 252 12.53 -1.41 14.38
CA HIS A 252 12.03 -2.79 14.33
C HIS A 252 13.13 -3.83 14.53
N ASP A 253 14.30 -3.64 13.91
CA ASP A 253 15.45 -4.52 14.10
C ASP A 253 15.84 -4.52 15.61
N HIS A 254 15.84 -3.35 16.27
CA HIS A 254 16.05 -3.27 17.71
C HIS A 254 14.95 -3.93 18.53
N ALA A 255 13.67 -3.71 18.21
CA ALA A 255 12.56 -4.33 18.93
C ALA A 255 12.60 -5.87 18.85
N ALA A 256 13.02 -6.42 17.69
CA ALA A 256 13.25 -7.85 17.54
C ALA A 256 14.45 -8.33 18.37
N GLU A 257 15.61 -7.67 18.23
CA GLU A 257 16.83 -7.96 19.03
C GLU A 257 16.53 -7.92 20.54
N TRP A 258 15.76 -6.94 20.99
CA TRP A 258 15.39 -6.75 22.39
C TRP A 258 14.50 -7.88 22.90
N ARG A 259 13.46 -8.27 22.14
CA ARG A 259 12.58 -9.39 22.52
C ARG A 259 13.32 -10.72 22.61
N GLU A 260 14.26 -10.97 21.69
CA GLU A 260 15.09 -12.17 21.73
C GLU A 260 16.05 -12.20 22.93
N SER A 261 16.46 -11.03 23.41
CA SER A 261 17.47 -10.90 24.48
C SER A 261 16.87 -10.75 25.88
N ASN A 262 15.55 -10.62 26.03
CA ASN A 262 14.88 -10.42 27.32
C ASN A 262 13.85 -11.53 27.57
N GLU A 263 14.15 -12.42 28.52
CA GLU A 263 13.29 -13.58 28.86
C GLU A 263 11.88 -13.16 29.34
N ASP A 264 11.74 -11.95 29.89
CA ASP A 264 10.46 -11.40 30.35
C ASP A 264 9.69 -10.67 29.24
N ALA A 265 10.18 -10.60 28.01
CA ALA A 265 9.51 -9.92 26.90
C ALA A 265 8.11 -10.49 26.61
N ASP A 266 7.89 -11.78 26.88
CA ASP A 266 6.59 -12.45 26.74
C ASP A 266 5.58 -12.04 27.82
N CYS A 267 6.03 -11.35 28.88
CA CYS A 267 5.17 -10.82 29.94
C CYS A 267 4.60 -9.43 29.61
N TRP A 268 5.00 -8.84 28.48
CA TRP A 268 4.56 -7.51 28.06
C TRP A 268 3.26 -7.60 27.26
N GLY A 269 2.38 -6.62 27.46
CA GLY A 269 1.11 -6.53 26.76
C GLY A 269 1.31 -6.34 25.24
N PRO A 270 0.32 -6.72 24.40
CA PRO A 270 0.43 -6.58 22.93
C PRO A 270 0.63 -5.13 22.45
N ASP A 271 0.26 -4.15 23.29
CA ASP A 271 0.39 -2.72 23.01
C ASP A 271 1.64 -2.08 23.65
N GLU A 272 2.47 -2.85 24.36
CA GLU A 272 3.69 -2.32 24.99
C GLU A 272 4.88 -2.38 24.01
N GLU A 273 5.46 -1.23 23.70
CA GLU A 273 6.60 -1.12 22.79
C GLU A 273 7.92 -1.44 23.50
N ALA A 274 8.84 -2.09 22.76
CA ALA A 274 10.22 -2.25 23.22
C ALA A 274 10.82 -0.86 23.52
N PRO A 275 11.66 -0.73 24.56
CA PRO A 275 12.35 0.52 24.86
C PRO A 275 13.03 1.06 23.61
N SER A 276 12.90 2.35 23.36
CA SER A 276 13.62 2.98 22.26
C SER A 276 15.13 2.83 22.49
N ARG A 277 15.86 2.41 21.45
CA ARG A 277 17.35 2.33 21.45
C ARG A 277 18.02 3.65 21.85
N PHE A 278 17.31 4.78 21.75
CA PHE A 278 17.81 6.09 22.18
C PHE A 278 17.77 6.30 23.70
N TYR A 279 16.95 5.56 24.45
CA TYR A 279 16.90 5.63 25.91
C TYR A 279 18.06 4.88 26.58
N GLU A 280 18.58 3.80 25.96
CA GLU A 280 19.70 3.02 26.51
C GLU A 280 21.05 3.76 26.48
N MET A 281 21.21 4.83 25.70
CA MET A 281 22.46 5.64 25.71
C MET A 281 22.51 6.68 26.83
N TYR A 282 21.39 6.94 27.52
CA TYR A 282 21.28 8.01 28.53
C TYR A 282 20.79 7.51 29.89
N ALA A 283 20.66 6.19 30.07
CA ALA A 283 20.44 5.52 31.36
C ALA A 283 21.73 4.83 31.82
#